data_AF-A0A166YRG1-F1
#
_entry.id   AF-A0A166YRG1-F1
#
_cell.length_a   1.000
_cell.length_b   1.000
_cell.length_c   1.000
_cell.angle_alpha   90.00
_cell.angle_beta   90.00
_cell.angle_gamma   90.00
#
_symmetry.space_group_name_H-M   'P 1'
#
loop_
_entity.id
_entity.type
_entity.pdbx_description
1 polymer ?
#
loop_
_entity_poly.entity_id
_entity_poly.type
_entity_poly.pdbx_seq_one_letter_code
_entity_poly.pdbx_strand_id
1 'polypeptide(L)'
;MEELLGSLSKFVIEHNIESRAHEGARQWAESEDFEIDNSITKKSEFNFSAHKLCFKDENRSIVYIETYLNIMLDDEETGYYCWVSS
;
A
#
# COMPACT_ATOMS: atom_id res chain seq x y z
N MET A 1 -15.66 13.88 -14.53
CA MET A 1 -14.32 13.46 -14.08
C MET A 1 -14.10 13.86 -12.62
N GLU A 2 -14.32 15.13 -12.26
CA GLU A 2 -14.22 15.61 -10.87
C GLU A 2 -15.13 14.87 -9.89
N GLU A 3 -16.39 14.59 -10.28
CA GLU A 3 -17.34 13.82 -9.46
C GLU A 3 -16.82 12.42 -9.13
N LEU A 4 -16.30 11.70 -10.13
CA LEU A 4 -15.71 10.36 -9.96
C LEU A 4 -14.50 10.41 -9.03
N LEU A 5 -13.59 11.37 -9.24
CA LEU A 5 -12.41 11.55 -8.39
C LEU A 5 -12.81 11.87 -6.94
N GLY A 6 -13.82 12.73 -6.75
CA GLY A 6 -14.37 13.03 -5.43
C GLY A 6 -14.97 11.81 -4.73
N SER A 7 -15.74 11.00 -5.46
CA SER A 7 -16.29 9.74 -4.92
C SER A 7 -15.20 8.74 -4.54
N LEU A 8 -14.15 8.62 -5.35
CA LEU A 8 -13.01 7.73 -5.06
C LEU A 8 -12.23 8.18 -3.82
N SER A 9 -11.91 9.48 -3.71
CA SER A 9 -11.25 10.01 -2.52
C SER A 9 -12.08 9.78 -1.26
N LYS A 10 -13.40 9.99 -1.35
CA LYS A 10 -14.30 9.70 -0.24
C LYS A 10 -14.29 8.22 0.15
N PHE A 11 -14.35 7.32 -0.84
CA PHE A 11 -14.28 5.88 -0.61
C PHE A 11 -12.98 5.46 0.10
N VAL A 12 -11.83 5.96 -0.36
CA VAL A 12 -10.52 5.70 0.25
C VAL A 12 -10.50 6.09 1.72
N ILE A 13 -11.06 7.25 2.05
CA ILE A 13 -11.14 7.78 3.42
C ILE A 13 -12.12 6.94 4.26
N GLU A 14 -13.34 6.72 3.78
CA GLU A 14 -14.40 5.99 4.51
C GLU A 14 -13.98 4.55 4.85
N HIS A 15 -13.20 3.91 3.97
CA HIS A 15 -12.71 2.56 4.17
C HIS A 15 -11.30 2.48 4.79
N ASN A 16 -10.72 3.62 5.18
CA ASN A 16 -9.39 3.73 5.79
C ASN A 16 -8.30 2.98 5.00
N ILE A 17 -8.32 3.07 3.67
CA ILE A 17 -7.51 2.23 2.79
C ILE A 17 -6.01 2.44 3.03
N GLU A 18 -5.56 3.68 3.17
CA GLU A 18 -4.16 4.00 3.47
C GLU A 18 -3.72 3.41 4.82
N SER A 19 -4.51 3.61 5.88
CA SER A 19 -4.22 3.06 7.22
C SER A 19 -4.11 1.54 7.21
N ARG A 20 -4.99 0.86 6.46
CA ARG A 20 -4.95 -0.60 6.30
C ARG A 20 -3.73 -1.07 5.52
N ALA A 21 -3.30 -0.31 4.51
CA ALA A 21 -2.05 -0.59 3.81
C ALA A 21 -0.84 -0.48 4.76
N HIS A 22 -0.77 0.56 5.61
CA HIS A 22 0.30 0.67 6.61
C HIS A 22 0.29 -0.46 7.64
N GLU A 23 -0.89 -0.88 8.09
CA GLU A 23 -1.01 -2.04 8.98
C GLU A 23 -0.51 -3.32 8.31
N GLY A 24 -0.94 -3.59 7.09
CA GLY A 24 -0.48 -4.74 6.31
C GLY A 24 1.04 -4.70 6.06
N ALA A 25 1.60 -3.52 5.77
CA ALA A 25 3.04 -3.36 5.58
C ALA A 25 3.83 -3.70 6.85
N ARG A 26 3.36 -3.24 8.03
CA ARG A 26 3.97 -3.60 9.32
C ARG A 26 3.90 -5.11 9.60
N GLN A 27 2.73 -5.72 9.36
CA GLN A 27 2.56 -7.17 9.54
C GLN A 27 3.46 -7.97 8.58
N TRP A 28 3.55 -7.54 7.33
CA TRP A 28 4.44 -8.15 6.34
C TRP A 28 5.90 -7.99 6.75
N ALA A 29 6.31 -6.81 7.22
CA ALA A 29 7.68 -6.56 7.69
C ALA A 29 8.08 -7.47 8.86
N GLU A 30 7.13 -7.85 9.71
CA GLU A 30 7.33 -8.79 10.82
C GLU A 30 7.28 -10.27 10.40
N SER A 31 6.94 -10.56 9.13
CA SER A 31 6.83 -11.92 8.61
C SER A 31 8.17 -12.46 8.12
N GLU A 32 8.30 -13.79 8.06
CA GLU A 32 9.50 -14.47 7.53
C GLU A 32 9.70 -14.20 6.02
N ASP A 33 8.66 -13.75 5.31
CA ASP A 33 8.70 -13.41 3.89
C ASP A 33 9.36 -12.04 3.63
N PHE A 34 9.55 -11.23 4.67
CA PHE A 34 10.33 -10.00 4.58
C PHE A 34 11.80 -10.39 4.77
N GLU A 35 12.45 -10.76 3.66
CA GLU A 35 13.83 -11.28 3.58
C GLU A 35 14.94 -10.28 4.01
N ILE A 36 14.63 -9.38 4.95
CA ILE A 36 15.51 -8.39 5.55
C ILE A 36 15.69 -8.76 7.03
N ASP A 37 16.91 -8.61 7.54
CA ASP A 37 17.22 -8.85 8.95
C ASP A 37 16.27 -8.05 9.85
N ASN A 38 15.61 -8.71 10.82
CA ASN A 38 14.69 -8.12 11.77
C ASN A 38 15.21 -6.86 12.48
N SER A 39 16.54 -6.73 12.64
CA SER A 39 17.18 -5.54 13.21
C SER A 39 17.14 -4.32 12.29
N ILE A 40 17.04 -4.53 10.98
CA ILE A 40 16.90 -3.51 9.92
C ILE A 40 15.42 -3.21 9.68
N THR A 41 14.54 -4.21 9.77
CA THR A 41 13.09 -4.06 9.67
C THR A 41 12.55 -2.99 10.61
N LYS A 42 13.04 -2.92 11.86
CA LYS A 42 12.61 -1.92 12.85
C LYS A 42 12.99 -0.48 12.51
N LYS A 43 13.92 -0.28 11.57
CA LYS A 43 14.34 1.03 11.08
C LYS A 43 13.65 1.41 9.77
N SER A 44 12.90 0.47 9.18
CA SER A 44 12.20 0.72 7.93
C SER A 44 10.99 1.62 8.20
N GLU A 45 10.86 2.67 7.41
CA GLU A 45 9.69 3.53 7.38
C GLU A 45 8.86 3.20 6.14
N PHE A 46 7.54 3.19 6.30
CA PHE A 46 6.62 2.96 5.20
C PHE A 46 5.91 4.28 4.90
N ASN A 47 6.20 4.87 3.75
CA ASN A 47 5.68 6.18 3.36
C ASN A 47 4.66 6.04 2.25
N PHE A 48 3.49 6.66 2.42
CA PHE A 48 2.47 6.65 1.38
C PHE A 48 2.99 7.29 0.08
N SER A 49 2.78 6.58 -1.02
CA SER A 49 3.23 6.99 -2.35
C SER A 49 2.05 7.32 -3.25
N ALA A 50 1.12 6.35 -3.44
CA ALA A 50 -0.03 6.56 -4.32
C ALA A 50 -1.17 5.55 -4.10
N HIS A 51 -2.36 5.96 -4.52
CA HIS A 51 -3.45 5.04 -4.87
C HIS A 51 -3.59 4.93 -6.39
N LYS A 52 -3.78 3.71 -6.89
CA LYS A 52 -4.11 3.44 -8.30
C LYS A 52 -5.45 2.72 -8.39
N LEU A 53 -6.37 3.28 -9.16
CA LEU A 53 -7.59 2.57 -9.55
C LEU A 53 -7.27 1.64 -10.71
N CYS A 54 -7.47 0.35 -10.51
CA CYS A 54 -7.19 -0.68 -11.49
C CYS A 54 -8.50 -1.27 -12.01
N PHE A 55 -8.60 -1.35 -13.34
CA PHE A 55 -9.67 -2.10 -13.99
C PHE A 55 -9.32 -3.59 -14.03
N LYS A 56 -10.32 -4.43 -14.34
CA LYS A 56 -10.12 -5.87 -14.45
C LYS A 56 -8.96 -6.21 -15.37
N ASP A 57 -8.19 -7.22 -14.98
CA ASP A 57 -7.15 -7.85 -15.79
C ASP A 57 -7.39 -9.37 -15.85
N GLU A 58 -6.43 -10.11 -16.39
CA GLU A 58 -6.52 -11.58 -16.48
C GLU A 58 -6.50 -12.28 -15.11
N ASN A 59 -6.00 -11.61 -14.06
CA ASN A 59 -5.83 -12.13 -12.72
C ASN A 59 -6.95 -11.69 -11.77
N ARG A 60 -7.68 -10.62 -12.08
CA ARG A 60 -8.72 -10.01 -11.24
C ARG A 60 -9.92 -9.56 -12.08
N SER A 61 -11.08 -10.14 -11.81
CA SER A 61 -12.32 -9.90 -12.58
C SER A 61 -13.11 -8.67 -12.17
N ILE A 62 -12.69 -7.93 -11.15
CA ILE A 62 -13.38 -6.76 -10.57
C ILE A 62 -12.47 -5.54 -10.58
N VAL A 63 -13.06 -4.35 -10.45
CA VAL A 63 -12.30 -3.11 -10.20
C VAL A 63 -11.74 -3.14 -8.79
N TYR A 64 -10.51 -2.67 -8.62
CA TYR A 64 -9.83 -2.67 -7.33
C TYR A 64 -8.92 -1.45 -7.18
N ILE A 65 -8.49 -1.17 -5.95
CA ILE A 65 -7.54 -0.10 -5.65
C ILE A 65 -6.25 -0.74 -5.14
N GLU A 66 -5.13 -0.36 -5.76
CA GLU A 66 -3.80 -0.63 -5.24
C GLU A 66 -3.31 0.58 -4.44
N THR A 67 -2.74 0.32 -3.27
CA THR A 67 -2.12 1.32 -2.40
C THR A 67 -0.64 1.00 -2.28
N TYR A 68 0.19 1.93 -2.74
CA TYR A 68 1.63 1.81 -2.75
C TYR A 68 2.24 2.58 -1.58
N LEU A 69 3.08 1.90 -0.81
CA LEU A 69 3.95 2.50 0.20
C LEU A 69 5.39 2.30 -0.22
N ASN A 70 6.19 3.37 -0.22
CA ASN A 70 7.63 3.26 -0.39
C ASN A 70 8.26 2.82 0.94
N ILE A 71 9.26 1.96 0.86
CA ILE A 71 10.02 1.47 2.02
C ILE A 71 11.31 2.27 2.08
N MET A 72 11.45 3.06 3.13
CA MET A 72 12.62 3.90 3.37
C MET A 72 13.50 3.26 4.46
N LEU A 73 14.81 3.29 4.27
CA LEU A 73 15.80 2.93 5.28
C LEU A 73 16.89 3.99 5.29
N ASP A 74 17.13 4.61 6.45
CA ASP A 74 18.13 5.68 6.59
C ASP A 74 17.99 6.78 5.50
N ASP A 75 16.75 7.23 5.26
CA ASP A 75 16.35 8.21 4.23
C ASP A 75 16.51 7.76 2.75
N GLU A 76 16.91 6.52 2.49
CA GLU A 76 17.01 5.96 1.14
C GLU A 76 15.82 5.05 0.80
N GLU A 77 15.28 5.17 -0.41
CA GLU A 77 14.23 4.27 -0.90
C GLU A 77 14.84 2.92 -1.26
N THR A 78 14.39 1.87 -0.58
CA THR A 78 14.93 0.50 -0.73
C THR A 78 13.95 -0.45 -1.41
N GLY A 79 12.68 -0.07 -1.51
CA GLY A 79 11.66 -0.87 -2.16
C GLY A 79 10.26 -0.30 -1.99
N TYR A 80 9.26 -1.15 -2.23
CA TYR A 80 7.86 -0.78 -2.08
C TYR A 80 7.02 -1.95 -1.55
N TYR A 81 5.92 -1.61 -0.90
CA TYR A 81 4.84 -2.50 -0.52
C TYR A 81 3.57 -2.11 -1.27
N CYS A 82 2.87 -3.10 -1.83
CA CYS A 82 1.61 -2.89 -2.55
C CYS A 82 0.49 -3.67 -1.87
N TRP A 83 -0.49 -2.94 -1.36
CA TRP A 83 -1.71 -3.53 -0.81
C TRP A 83 -2.86 -3.41 -1.80
N VAL A 84 -3.71 -4.43 -1.87
CA VAL A 84 -4.83 -4.44 -2.82
C VAL A 84 -6.18 -4.59 -2.11
N SER A 85 -7.03 -3.57 -2.24
CA SER A 85 -8.45 -3.62 -1.84
C SER A 85 -9.36 -3.89 -3.02
N SER A 86 -10.30 -4.81 -2.80
CA SER A 86 -11.51 -5.01 -3.60
C SER A 86 -12.76 -4.59 -2.83
#